data_AF-A0A0T7FME5-F1
#
_entry.id   AF-A0A0T7FME5-F1
#
_cell.length_a   1.000
_cell.length_b   1.000
_cell.length_c   1.000
_cell.angle_alpha   90.00
_cell.angle_beta   90.00
_cell.angle_gamma   90.00
#
_symmetry.space_group_name_H-M   'P 1'
#
loop_
_entity.id
_entity.type
_entity.pdbx_description
1 polymer ?
#
loop_
_entity_poly.entity_id
_entity_poly.type
_entity_poly.pdbx_seq_one_letter_code
_entity_poly.pdbx_strand_id
1 'polypeptide(L)'
;MFMKTALLCAVLFGASAYPGLSADFAATMFDHQVAIASDDDEEKLTIDGRQVHSNRFLLIDNVGLVAGVPFVVVVSSDGGNACPGSPLIVSFPQDEEPRVDEPIDDCRAAASITIEDDHLLLATQAVAGQPSLRWTWTPEKGFAEAGKVAFQPNATMGWDDMKKAEHPSDLLGIGPIAEAADAMLGEHKQEFESSITGPGSGAYKNGFYIGEACMPHMCTEAEALIAADISARKLYLAWKPEGKKIILRPAVRRWPAPALAALKEWSAKWP
;
A
#
# COMPACT_ATOMS: atom_id res chain seq x y z
N MET A 1 -42.42 -1.65 8.00
CA MET A 1 -42.41 -2.87 8.82
C MET A 1 -41.30 -3.77 8.31
N PHE A 2 -40.11 -3.65 8.90
CA PHE A 2 -39.09 -4.70 9.06
C PHE A 2 -37.99 -4.05 9.92
N MET A 3 -38.02 -4.40 11.20
CA MET A 3 -37.16 -3.88 12.26
C MET A 3 -35.84 -4.66 12.17
N LYS A 4 -34.76 -4.02 11.74
CA LYS A 4 -33.42 -4.63 11.80
C LYS A 4 -32.94 -4.56 13.24
N THR A 5 -32.99 -5.69 13.92
CA THR A 5 -32.43 -5.90 15.25
C THR A 5 -30.91 -5.80 15.15
N ALA A 6 -30.33 -4.72 15.65
CA ALA A 6 -28.89 -4.61 15.84
C ALA A 6 -28.51 -5.48 17.05
N LEU A 7 -27.83 -6.60 16.81
CA LEU A 7 -27.28 -7.43 17.86
C LEU A 7 -25.98 -6.75 18.34
N LEU A 8 -26.03 -6.13 19.52
CA LEU A 8 -24.85 -5.64 20.22
C LEU A 8 -24.13 -6.87 20.80
N CYS A 9 -23.06 -7.35 20.16
CA CYS A 9 -22.15 -8.29 20.80
C CYS A 9 -21.34 -7.53 21.86
N ALA A 10 -21.57 -7.85 23.13
CA ALA A 10 -20.78 -7.34 24.23
C ALA A 10 -19.41 -8.04 24.22
N VAL A 11 -18.35 -7.29 23.93
CA VAL A 11 -16.97 -7.76 24.13
C VAL A 11 -16.70 -7.76 25.63
N LEU A 12 -16.70 -8.94 26.25
CA LEU A 12 -16.30 -9.12 27.64
C LEU A 12 -14.77 -9.26 27.70
N PHE A 13 -14.10 -8.27 28.28
CA PHE A 13 -12.69 -8.37 28.65
C PHE A 13 -12.54 -9.30 29.86
N GLY A 14 -12.39 -10.60 29.60
CA GLY A 14 -11.97 -11.57 30.61
C GLY A 14 -10.45 -11.55 30.76
N ALA A 15 -9.95 -11.07 31.90
CA ALA A 15 -8.53 -11.18 32.24
C ALA A 15 -8.21 -12.62 32.67
N SER A 16 -7.86 -13.50 31.73
CA SER A 16 -7.24 -14.79 32.02
C SER A 16 -5.72 -14.64 32.04
N ALA A 17 -5.13 -14.73 33.24
CA ALA A 17 -3.69 -14.68 33.44
C ALA A 17 -3.04 -16.01 32.99
N TYR A 18 -2.37 -15.98 31.84
CA TYR A 18 -1.40 -17.01 31.44
C TYR A 18 0.02 -16.54 31.81
N PRO A 19 0.87 -17.40 32.37
CA PRO A 19 2.27 -17.09 32.56
C PRO A 19 3.05 -17.36 31.27
N GLY A 20 3.57 -16.31 30.64
CA GLY A 20 4.52 -16.41 29.53
C GLY A 20 4.16 -15.49 28.37
N LEU A 21 5.03 -14.51 28.10
CA LEU A 21 4.91 -13.42 27.12
C LEU A 21 3.85 -12.36 27.47
N SER A 22 4.30 -11.11 27.55
CA SER A 22 3.42 -9.95 27.56
C SER A 22 2.85 -9.84 26.15
N ALA A 23 1.64 -10.35 25.92
CA ALA A 23 0.98 -10.20 24.64
C ALA A 23 0.61 -8.74 24.41
N ASP A 24 1.03 -8.17 23.28
CA ASP A 24 0.63 -6.81 22.87
C ASP A 24 -0.85 -6.76 22.50
N PHE A 25 -1.40 -7.91 22.10
CA PHE A 25 -2.81 -8.13 21.90
C PHE A 25 -3.22 -9.52 22.43
N ALA A 26 -4.31 -9.60 23.18
CA ALA A 26 -4.94 -10.87 23.54
C ALA A 26 -6.45 -10.68 23.72
N ALA A 27 -7.24 -11.52 23.06
CA ALA A 27 -8.70 -11.52 23.18
C ALA A 27 -9.28 -12.92 22.94
N THR A 28 -10.45 -13.17 23.52
CA THR A 28 -11.29 -14.31 23.11
C THR A 28 -12.12 -13.89 21.90
N MET A 29 -11.96 -14.59 20.78
CA MET A 29 -12.72 -14.39 19.55
C MET A 29 -13.32 -15.71 19.10
N PHE A 30 -14.64 -15.76 18.95
CA PHE A 30 -15.35 -16.93 18.41
C PHE A 30 -15.00 -18.23 19.15
N ASP A 31 -14.94 -18.17 20.49
CA ASP A 31 -14.56 -19.27 21.39
C ASP A 31 -13.08 -19.71 21.31
N HIS A 32 -12.24 -18.97 20.58
CA HIS A 32 -10.79 -19.18 20.51
C HIS A 32 -10.01 -18.05 21.20
N GLN A 33 -8.87 -18.39 21.81
CA GLN A 33 -7.93 -17.38 22.30
C GLN A 33 -7.03 -16.92 21.16
N VAL A 34 -7.17 -15.65 20.76
CA VAL A 34 -6.33 -15.03 19.72
C VAL A 34 -5.40 -14.04 20.38
N ALA A 35 -4.10 -14.19 20.16
CA ALA A 35 -3.09 -13.29 20.72
C ALA A 35 -1.96 -13.00 19.74
N ILE A 36 -1.48 -11.75 19.77
CA ILE A 36 -0.22 -11.32 19.15
C ILE A 36 0.74 -10.98 20.28
N ALA A 37 1.89 -11.62 20.29
CA ALA A 37 2.95 -11.36 21.26
C ALA A 37 4.26 -11.06 20.55
N SER A 38 4.96 -10.03 21.01
CA SER A 38 6.32 -9.73 20.59
C SER A 38 7.33 -10.66 21.28
N ASP A 39 8.29 -11.13 20.51
CA ASP A 39 9.48 -11.87 20.95
C ASP A 39 10.71 -11.31 20.21
N ASP A 40 11.55 -10.58 20.93
CA ASP A 40 12.67 -9.80 20.39
C ASP A 40 12.26 -8.81 19.26
N ASP A 41 12.48 -9.20 18.01
CA ASP A 41 12.24 -8.42 16.78
C ASP A 41 11.10 -9.00 15.92
N GLU A 42 10.35 -10.00 16.44
CA GLU A 42 9.27 -10.68 15.72
C GLU A 42 7.98 -10.71 16.55
N GLU A 43 6.85 -10.47 15.89
CA GLU A 43 5.51 -10.66 16.45
C GLU A 43 4.93 -12.00 16.01
N LYS A 44 4.29 -12.71 16.93
CA LYS A 44 3.74 -14.05 16.73
C LYS A 44 2.25 -14.04 16.94
N LEU A 45 1.49 -14.40 15.91
CA LEU A 45 0.05 -14.67 16.01
C LEU A 45 -0.16 -16.10 16.51
N THR A 46 -0.90 -16.21 17.60
CA THR A 46 -1.26 -17.49 18.20
C THR A 46 -2.77 -17.64 18.30
N ILE A 47 -3.25 -18.87 18.10
CA ILE A 47 -4.64 -19.27 18.29
C ILE A 47 -4.65 -20.48 19.23
N ASP A 48 -5.33 -20.36 20.37
CA ASP A 48 -5.36 -21.38 21.44
C ASP A 48 -3.95 -21.84 21.88
N GLY A 49 -3.00 -20.91 21.89
CA GLY A 49 -1.60 -21.15 22.23
C GLY A 49 -0.77 -21.79 21.12
N ARG A 50 -1.34 -22.11 19.95
CA ARG A 50 -0.60 -22.56 18.77
C ARG A 50 -0.21 -21.36 17.93
N GLN A 51 1.09 -21.20 17.64
CA GLN A 51 1.55 -20.22 16.65
C GLN A 51 1.04 -20.59 15.26
N VAL A 52 0.41 -19.64 14.58
CA VAL A 52 -0.17 -19.82 13.25
C VAL A 52 0.46 -18.91 12.19
N HIS A 53 1.05 -17.78 12.61
CA HIS A 53 1.78 -16.86 11.74
C HIS A 53 2.80 -16.08 12.55
N SER A 54 3.85 -15.58 11.91
CA SER A 54 4.77 -14.63 12.52
C SER A 54 5.39 -13.69 11.48
N ASN A 55 5.63 -12.45 11.89
CA ASN A 55 6.34 -11.45 11.11
C ASN A 55 6.81 -10.31 12.04
N ARG A 56 7.62 -9.38 11.55
CA ARG A 56 8.12 -8.23 12.33
C ARG A 56 7.00 -7.38 12.92
N PHE A 57 5.92 -7.17 12.17
CA PHE A 57 4.74 -6.44 12.62
C PHE A 57 3.46 -7.14 12.18
N LEU A 58 2.52 -7.31 13.12
CA LEU A 58 1.20 -7.88 12.95
C LEU A 58 0.15 -6.93 13.56
N LEU A 59 -0.92 -6.64 12.81
CA LEU A 59 -1.99 -5.76 13.27
C LEU A 59 -3.36 -6.36 12.98
N ILE A 60 -4.21 -6.47 14.00
CA ILE A 60 -5.63 -6.79 13.79
C ILE A 60 -6.30 -5.58 13.13
N ASP A 61 -6.85 -5.79 11.93
CA ASP A 61 -7.40 -4.70 11.11
C ASP A 61 -8.93 -4.77 11.03
N ASN A 62 -9.47 -5.94 10.69
CA ASN A 62 -10.92 -6.15 10.54
C ASN A 62 -11.40 -7.44 11.21
N VAL A 63 -12.66 -7.46 11.65
CA VAL A 63 -13.34 -8.64 12.20
C VAL A 63 -14.76 -8.67 11.64
N GLY A 64 -15.24 -9.83 11.21
CA GLY A 64 -16.58 -9.92 10.62
C GLY A 64 -17.10 -11.33 10.41
N LEU A 65 -18.14 -11.45 9.60
CA LEU A 65 -18.75 -12.70 9.17
C LEU A 65 -18.83 -12.71 7.64
N VAL A 66 -18.55 -13.86 7.03
CA VAL A 66 -18.76 -14.14 5.60
C VAL A 66 -19.36 -15.53 5.46
N ALA A 67 -20.47 -15.66 4.74
CA ALA A 67 -21.21 -16.92 4.62
C ALA A 67 -21.52 -17.57 5.98
N GLY A 68 -21.72 -16.75 7.02
CA GLY A 68 -21.95 -17.20 8.41
C GLY A 68 -20.69 -17.65 9.16
N VAL A 69 -19.52 -17.67 8.51
CA VAL A 69 -18.24 -18.01 9.15
C VAL A 69 -17.55 -16.74 9.65
N PRO A 70 -17.18 -16.68 10.94
CA PRO A 70 -16.39 -15.58 11.45
C PRO A 70 -14.97 -15.53 10.90
N PHE A 71 -14.45 -14.31 10.74
CA PHE A 71 -13.08 -14.09 10.31
C PHE A 71 -12.45 -12.88 11.01
N VAL A 72 -11.12 -12.85 10.97
CA VAL A 72 -10.25 -11.75 11.38
C VAL A 72 -9.24 -11.49 10.26
N VAL A 73 -9.10 -10.24 9.85
CA VAL A 73 -7.99 -9.79 8.99
C VAL A 73 -6.85 -9.34 9.88
N VAL A 74 -5.66 -9.87 9.60
CA VAL A 74 -4.42 -9.43 10.22
C VAL A 74 -3.51 -8.87 9.12
N VAL A 75 -3.00 -7.66 9.30
CA VAL A 75 -1.98 -7.10 8.41
C VAL A 75 -0.62 -7.58 8.88
N SER A 76 0.14 -8.22 8.00
CA SER A 76 1.49 -8.73 8.25
C SER A 76 2.53 -7.94 7.48
N SER A 77 3.62 -7.52 8.14
CA SER A 77 4.68 -6.71 7.51
C SER A 77 6.07 -7.08 8.03
N ASP A 78 7.03 -7.15 7.11
CA ASP A 78 8.47 -7.29 7.41
C ASP A 78 9.08 -6.00 8.01
N GLY A 79 8.29 -4.92 8.04
CA GLY A 79 8.71 -3.59 8.45
C GLY A 79 9.62 -2.88 7.45
N GLY A 80 10.14 -1.72 7.85
CA GLY A 80 10.92 -0.85 6.96
C GLY A 80 10.03 -0.08 5.97
N ASN A 81 10.64 0.37 4.86
CA ASN A 81 9.96 1.18 3.84
C ASN A 81 9.94 0.49 2.46
N ALA A 82 10.29 -0.79 2.38
CA ALA A 82 10.41 -1.51 1.12
C ALA A 82 9.05 -1.97 0.58
N CYS A 83 8.25 -2.63 1.42
CA CYS A 83 6.90 -3.06 1.11
C CYS A 83 5.94 -2.68 2.25
N PRO A 84 4.69 -2.28 1.92
CA PRO A 84 3.64 -2.19 2.92
C PRO A 84 3.23 -3.57 3.43
N GLY A 85 2.50 -3.60 4.55
CA GLY A 85 1.94 -4.84 5.08
C GLY A 85 0.84 -5.41 4.18
N SER A 86 0.74 -6.74 4.17
CA SER A 86 -0.23 -7.51 3.39
C SER A 86 -1.25 -8.21 4.30
N PRO A 87 -2.54 -8.24 3.94
CA PRO A 87 -3.56 -8.88 4.74
C PRO A 87 -3.50 -10.41 4.63
N LEU A 88 -3.46 -11.09 5.77
CA LEU A 88 -3.85 -12.50 5.92
C LEU A 88 -5.24 -12.57 6.55
N ILE A 89 -5.93 -13.70 6.33
CA ILE A 89 -7.26 -13.92 6.91
C ILE A 89 -7.23 -15.16 7.79
N VAL A 90 -7.68 -15.00 9.03
CA VAL A 90 -7.98 -16.09 9.94
C VAL A 90 -9.49 -16.31 9.94
N SER A 91 -9.93 -17.54 9.69
CA SER A 91 -11.35 -17.91 9.75
C SER A 91 -11.62 -18.94 10.83
N PHE A 92 -12.83 -18.88 11.41
CA PHE A 92 -13.26 -19.68 12.55
C PHE A 92 -14.51 -20.49 12.20
N PRO A 93 -14.40 -21.48 11.29
CA PRO A 93 -15.51 -22.36 10.96
C PRO A 93 -16.01 -23.11 12.22
N GLN A 94 -17.32 -23.30 12.31
CA GLN A 94 -17.93 -23.95 13.46
C GLN A 94 -17.49 -25.43 13.51
N ASP A 95 -17.10 -25.88 14.71
CA ASP A 95 -16.70 -27.28 14.98
C ASP A 95 -15.47 -27.75 14.16
N GLU A 96 -14.69 -26.81 13.63
CA GLU A 96 -13.48 -27.06 12.83
C GLU A 96 -12.29 -26.25 13.39
N GLU A 97 -11.07 -26.60 13.00
CA GLU A 97 -9.90 -25.82 13.40
C GLU A 97 -9.87 -24.46 12.68
N PRO A 98 -9.43 -23.38 13.37
CA PRO A 98 -9.19 -22.10 12.72
C PRO A 98 -8.22 -22.22 11.55
N ARG A 99 -8.64 -21.69 10.40
CA ARG A 99 -7.85 -21.71 9.16
C ARG A 99 -7.19 -20.36 8.97
N VAL A 100 -5.92 -20.39 8.56
CA VAL A 100 -5.16 -19.21 8.13
C VAL A 100 -4.98 -19.27 6.62
N ASP A 101 -5.42 -18.25 5.93
CA ASP A 101 -5.09 -18.00 4.53
C ASP A 101 -4.00 -16.94 4.48
N GLU A 102 -2.83 -17.36 3.98
CA GLU A 102 -1.58 -16.60 3.94
C GLU A 102 -1.72 -15.22 3.28
N PRO A 103 -0.84 -14.26 3.64
CA PRO A 103 -0.86 -12.94 3.02
C PRO A 103 -0.74 -12.97 1.50
N ILE A 104 -1.32 -11.95 0.85
CA ILE A 104 -1.13 -11.71 -0.57
C ILE A 104 0.26 -11.11 -0.79
N ASP A 105 1.22 -11.90 -1.28
CA ASP A 105 2.58 -11.42 -1.52
C ASP A 105 2.69 -10.68 -2.87
N ASP A 106 2.31 -9.40 -2.87
CA ASP A 106 2.43 -8.52 -4.04
C ASP A 106 3.16 -7.19 -3.75
N CYS A 107 3.73 -7.03 -2.55
CA CYS A 107 4.39 -5.82 -2.06
C CYS A 107 3.48 -4.56 -2.17
N ARG A 108 2.15 -4.72 -2.04
CA ARG A 108 1.19 -3.61 -2.10
C ARG A 108 0.16 -3.72 -1.00
N ALA A 109 -0.17 -2.58 -0.41
CA ALA A 109 -1.20 -2.53 0.62
C ALA A 109 -2.56 -2.82 -0.01
N ALA A 110 -3.36 -3.67 0.64
CA ALA A 110 -4.80 -3.63 0.39
C ALA A 110 -5.32 -2.24 0.75
N ALA A 111 -5.85 -1.54 -0.24
CA ALA A 111 -6.43 -0.22 -0.05
C ALA A 111 -7.89 -0.30 0.39
N SER A 112 -8.54 -1.44 0.12
CA SER A 112 -9.91 -1.70 0.55
C SER A 112 -10.13 -3.17 0.82
N ILE A 113 -10.87 -3.46 1.89
CA ILE A 113 -11.47 -4.76 2.20
C ILE A 113 -12.96 -4.51 2.35
N THR A 114 -13.76 -5.06 1.44
CA THR A 114 -15.22 -4.96 1.47
C THR A 114 -15.79 -6.30 1.94
N ILE A 115 -16.67 -6.26 2.94
CA ILE A 115 -17.34 -7.44 3.47
C ILE A 115 -18.68 -7.57 2.75
N GLU A 116 -18.83 -8.61 1.94
CA GLU A 116 -20.09 -9.00 1.30
C GLU A 116 -20.68 -10.23 2.03
N ASP A 117 -21.95 -10.55 1.73
CA ASP A 117 -22.65 -11.64 2.43
C ASP A 117 -21.97 -13.01 2.27
N ASP A 118 -21.34 -13.28 1.12
CA ASP A 118 -20.77 -14.58 0.73
C ASP A 118 -19.24 -14.57 0.50
N HIS A 119 -18.61 -13.40 0.42
CA HIS A 119 -17.16 -13.27 0.25
C HIS A 119 -16.59 -11.96 0.82
N LEU A 120 -15.27 -11.88 0.96
CA LEU A 120 -14.57 -10.59 1.05
C LEU A 120 -14.06 -10.19 -0.32
N LEU A 121 -14.15 -8.90 -0.65
CA LEU A 121 -13.49 -8.32 -1.81
C LEU A 121 -12.33 -7.44 -1.34
N LEU A 122 -11.12 -7.85 -1.67
CA LEU A 122 -9.89 -7.12 -1.39
C LEU A 122 -9.39 -6.46 -2.67
N ALA A 123 -8.91 -5.23 -2.56
CA ALA A 123 -8.29 -4.55 -3.69
C ALA A 123 -7.10 -3.67 -3.26
N THR A 124 -6.04 -3.67 -4.07
CA THR A 124 -4.99 -2.65 -3.97
C THR A 124 -5.42 -1.35 -4.64
N GLN A 125 -4.80 -0.24 -4.25
CA GLN A 125 -4.99 1.04 -4.94
C GLN A 125 -4.38 0.95 -6.35
N ALA A 126 -5.13 1.39 -7.36
CA ALA A 126 -4.55 1.61 -8.68
C ALA A 126 -3.68 2.88 -8.63
N VAL A 127 -2.45 2.79 -9.10
CA VAL A 127 -1.51 3.92 -9.23
C VAL A 127 -0.92 3.92 -10.63
N ALA A 128 -0.25 5.02 -11.01
CA ALA A 128 0.42 5.09 -12.31
C ALA A 128 1.36 3.89 -12.53
N GLY A 129 1.30 3.28 -13.72
CA GLY A 129 2.05 2.06 -14.05
C GLY A 129 1.62 0.77 -13.34
N GLN A 130 0.66 0.81 -12.41
CA GLN A 130 0.22 -0.36 -11.64
C GLN A 130 -1.31 -0.43 -11.51
N PRO A 131 -1.98 -1.41 -12.16
CA PRO A 131 -3.43 -1.57 -12.00
C PRO A 131 -3.76 -1.97 -10.56
N SER A 132 -4.97 -1.64 -10.10
CA SER A 132 -5.55 -2.26 -8.92
C SER A 132 -5.68 -3.75 -9.17
N LEU A 133 -5.15 -4.55 -8.26
CA LEU A 133 -5.34 -6.00 -8.22
C LEU A 133 -6.48 -6.30 -7.27
N ARG A 134 -7.31 -7.29 -7.60
CA ARG A 134 -8.47 -7.67 -6.80
C ARG A 134 -8.44 -9.14 -6.47
N TRP A 135 -8.88 -9.47 -5.27
CA TRP A 135 -9.07 -10.84 -4.83
C TRP A 135 -10.43 -10.97 -4.14
N THR A 136 -11.07 -12.09 -4.37
CA THR A 136 -12.16 -12.55 -3.50
C THR A 136 -11.60 -13.51 -2.48
N TRP A 137 -12.10 -13.49 -1.25
CA TRP A 137 -11.85 -14.53 -0.27
C TRP A 137 -13.16 -15.15 0.19
N THR A 138 -13.18 -16.48 0.35
CA THR A 138 -14.29 -17.20 0.98
C THR A 138 -13.73 -18.17 2.01
N PRO A 139 -14.46 -18.48 3.09
CA PRO A 139 -14.02 -19.45 4.10
C PRO A 139 -13.67 -20.83 3.51
N GLU A 140 -14.44 -21.28 2.51
CA GLU A 140 -14.26 -22.58 1.87
C GLU A 140 -12.99 -22.60 1.00
N LYS A 141 -12.75 -21.55 0.19
CA LYS A 141 -11.73 -21.59 -0.88
C LYS A 141 -10.49 -20.77 -0.60
N GLY A 142 -10.49 -19.89 0.40
CA GLY A 142 -9.43 -18.92 0.61
C GLY A 142 -9.44 -17.85 -0.48
N PHE A 143 -8.27 -17.26 -0.75
CA PHE A 143 -8.10 -16.21 -1.76
C PHE A 143 -8.20 -16.76 -3.20
N ALA A 144 -8.86 -15.99 -4.07
CA ALA A 144 -8.89 -16.19 -5.51
C ALA A 144 -8.77 -14.84 -6.23
N GLU A 145 -7.98 -14.78 -7.31
CA GLU A 145 -7.87 -13.56 -8.13
C GLU A 145 -9.21 -13.20 -8.77
N ALA A 146 -9.59 -11.93 -8.63
CA ALA A 146 -10.85 -11.37 -9.12
C ALA A 146 -10.63 -10.35 -10.27
N GLY A 147 -9.43 -10.33 -10.84
CA GLY A 147 -9.05 -9.50 -11.98
C GLY A 147 -8.33 -8.20 -11.60
N LYS A 148 -8.18 -7.33 -12.60
CA LYS A 148 -7.40 -6.09 -12.50
C LYS A 148 -8.22 -4.89 -12.99
N VAL A 149 -8.03 -3.74 -12.36
CA VAL A 149 -8.62 -2.46 -12.80
C VAL A 149 -7.51 -1.48 -13.13
N ALA A 150 -7.50 -1.02 -14.38
CA ALA A 150 -6.51 -0.07 -14.85
C ALA A 150 -6.59 1.24 -14.07
N PHE A 151 -5.43 1.81 -13.79
CA PHE A 151 -5.31 3.16 -13.26
C PHE A 151 -5.85 4.18 -14.26
N GLN A 152 -6.58 5.17 -13.77
CA GLN A 152 -7.08 6.29 -14.56
C GLN A 152 -6.79 7.59 -13.80
N PRO A 153 -6.03 8.52 -14.40
CA PRO A 153 -5.88 9.86 -13.86
C PRO A 153 -7.24 10.56 -13.75
N ASN A 154 -7.43 11.32 -12.68
CA ASN A 154 -8.65 12.07 -12.46
C ASN A 154 -8.66 13.35 -13.33
N ALA A 155 -9.47 13.34 -14.38
CA ALA A 155 -9.62 14.46 -15.32
C ALA A 155 -10.27 15.72 -14.71
N THR A 156 -10.89 15.60 -13.52
CA THR A 156 -11.50 16.76 -12.82
C THR A 156 -10.49 17.52 -11.98
N MET A 157 -9.34 16.91 -11.64
CA MET A 157 -8.25 17.57 -10.92
C MET A 157 -7.44 18.46 -11.85
N GLY A 158 -6.92 19.55 -11.29
CA GLY A 158 -6.08 20.51 -11.99
C GLY A 158 -4.68 20.60 -11.42
N TRP A 159 -3.84 21.43 -12.05
CA TRP A 159 -2.49 21.72 -11.60
C TRP A 159 -2.42 22.25 -10.15
N ASP A 160 -3.48 22.90 -9.66
CA ASP A 160 -3.55 23.37 -8.27
C ASP A 160 -3.66 22.25 -7.24
N ASP A 161 -4.15 21.07 -7.63
CA ASP A 161 -4.30 19.93 -6.71
C ASP A 161 -2.98 19.29 -6.31
N MET A 162 -1.90 19.51 -7.07
CA MET A 162 -0.56 19.02 -6.69
C MET A 162 -0.03 19.64 -5.39
N LYS A 163 -0.66 20.71 -4.87
CA LYS A 163 -0.35 21.27 -3.55
C LYS A 163 -0.66 20.30 -2.40
N LYS A 164 -1.54 19.32 -2.63
CA LYS A 164 -1.97 18.32 -1.66
C LYS A 164 -1.24 16.98 -1.83
N ALA A 165 -0.42 16.84 -2.88
CA ALA A 165 0.34 15.64 -3.11
C ALA A 165 1.39 15.47 -2.01
N GLU A 166 1.50 14.26 -1.48
CA GLU A 166 2.51 13.88 -0.49
C GLU A 166 3.56 12.97 -1.13
N HIS A 167 3.12 12.16 -2.10
CA HIS A 167 3.97 11.27 -2.86
C HIS A 167 4.12 11.76 -4.32
N PRO A 168 5.31 11.68 -4.95
CA PRO A 168 5.49 12.13 -6.33
C PRO A 168 4.61 11.42 -7.36
N SER A 169 4.21 10.17 -7.12
CA SER A 169 3.25 9.47 -7.99
C SER A 169 1.83 10.04 -7.94
N ASP A 170 1.44 10.77 -6.89
CA ASP A 170 0.13 11.40 -6.78
C ASP A 170 -0.11 12.41 -7.91
N LEU A 171 0.98 13.02 -8.42
CA LEU A 171 0.93 13.93 -9.55
C LEU A 171 0.42 13.24 -10.81
N LEU A 172 0.74 11.96 -10.99
CA LEU A 172 0.28 11.16 -12.13
C LEU A 172 -1.20 10.77 -12.00
N GLY A 173 -1.81 10.97 -10.82
CA GLY A 173 -3.26 10.91 -10.61
C GLY A 173 -4.01 12.17 -11.08
N ILE A 174 -3.31 13.26 -11.40
CA ILE A 174 -3.90 14.52 -11.83
C ILE A 174 -3.94 14.56 -13.36
N GLY A 175 -5.14 14.57 -13.96
CA GLY A 175 -5.34 14.40 -15.41
C GLY A 175 -4.41 15.22 -16.30
N PRO A 176 -4.40 16.56 -16.22
CA PRO A 176 -3.53 17.41 -17.03
C PRO A 176 -2.02 17.21 -16.80
N ILE A 177 -1.63 16.74 -15.62
CA ILE A 177 -0.22 16.44 -15.29
C ILE A 177 0.16 15.08 -15.88
N ALA A 178 -0.70 14.08 -15.72
CA ALA A 178 -0.51 12.75 -16.32
C ALA A 178 -0.37 12.83 -17.85
N GLU A 179 -1.22 13.62 -18.52
CA GLU A 179 -1.13 13.85 -19.97
C GLU A 179 0.22 14.46 -20.37
N ALA A 180 0.68 15.47 -19.62
CA ALA A 180 1.97 16.10 -19.87
C ALA A 180 3.14 15.13 -19.63
N ALA A 181 3.06 14.28 -18.61
CA ALA A 181 4.06 13.25 -18.32
C ALA A 181 4.10 12.20 -19.44
N ASP A 182 2.94 11.69 -19.86
CA ASP A 182 2.81 10.69 -20.92
C ASP A 182 3.42 11.17 -22.23
N ALA A 183 3.16 12.42 -22.61
CA ALA A 183 3.74 13.04 -23.81
C ALA A 183 5.27 13.17 -23.74
N MET A 184 5.84 13.33 -22.54
CA MET A 184 7.29 13.46 -22.33
C MET A 184 8.01 12.12 -22.24
N LEU A 185 7.35 11.10 -21.67
CA LEU A 185 7.90 9.78 -21.40
C LEU A 185 7.83 8.86 -22.61
N GLY A 186 6.71 8.85 -23.34
CA GLY A 186 6.51 7.97 -24.49
C GLY A 186 6.78 6.50 -24.14
N GLU A 187 7.70 5.86 -24.87
CA GLU A 187 8.09 4.46 -24.64
C GLU A 187 8.75 4.21 -23.26
N HIS A 188 9.27 5.24 -22.60
CA HIS A 188 9.89 5.14 -21.29
C HIS A 188 8.90 5.24 -20.12
N LYS A 189 7.59 5.33 -20.41
CA LYS A 189 6.56 5.51 -19.38
C LYS A 189 6.66 4.45 -18.28
N GLN A 190 6.65 3.17 -18.63
CA GLN A 190 6.71 2.09 -17.65
C GLN A 190 8.01 2.12 -16.83
N GLU A 191 9.15 2.45 -17.44
CA GLU A 191 10.44 2.54 -16.74
C GLU A 191 10.42 3.65 -15.67
N PHE A 192 9.84 4.81 -16.00
CA PHE A 192 9.67 5.92 -15.06
C PHE A 192 8.66 5.59 -13.96
N GLU A 193 7.49 5.06 -14.33
CA GLU A 193 6.42 4.75 -13.38
C GLU A 193 6.85 3.72 -12.34
N SER A 194 7.57 2.67 -12.75
CA SER A 194 8.09 1.65 -11.81
C SER A 194 9.05 2.21 -10.74
N SER A 195 9.66 3.37 -10.98
CA SER A 195 10.50 4.06 -9.98
C SER A 195 9.70 5.09 -9.19
N ILE A 196 8.89 5.92 -9.85
CA ILE A 196 8.23 7.06 -9.19
C ILE A 196 7.08 6.64 -8.26
N THR A 197 6.58 5.40 -8.39
CA THR A 197 5.51 4.85 -7.52
C THR A 197 6.02 4.04 -6.34
N GLY A 198 7.33 3.79 -6.24
CA GLY A 198 7.91 3.09 -5.10
C GLY A 198 8.18 4.04 -3.92
N PRO A 199 9.07 3.67 -2.98
CA PRO A 199 9.32 4.47 -1.78
C PRO A 199 9.86 5.86 -2.12
N GLY A 200 9.23 6.89 -1.59
CA GLY A 200 9.62 8.27 -1.83
C GLY A 200 8.76 9.29 -1.13
N SER A 201 9.05 10.55 -1.40
CA SER A 201 8.27 11.68 -0.87
C SER A 201 8.45 12.91 -1.74
N GLY A 202 7.51 13.83 -1.64
CA GLY A 202 7.66 15.15 -2.24
C GLY A 202 6.87 16.19 -1.49
N ALA A 203 7.07 17.44 -1.89
CA ALA A 203 6.37 18.55 -1.29
C ALA A 203 6.19 19.69 -2.29
N TYR A 204 5.07 20.40 -2.12
CA TYR A 204 4.85 21.68 -2.77
C TYR A 204 5.45 22.83 -1.95
N LYS A 205 6.34 23.61 -2.56
CA LYS A 205 6.95 24.81 -1.98
C LYS A 205 7.26 25.84 -3.05
N ASN A 206 6.93 27.11 -2.75
CA ASN A 206 7.30 28.26 -3.59
C ASN A 206 6.92 28.14 -5.08
N GLY A 207 5.74 27.61 -5.38
CA GLY A 207 5.26 27.46 -6.77
C GLY A 207 5.68 26.17 -7.47
N PHE A 208 6.48 25.33 -6.81
CA PHE A 208 6.92 24.05 -7.33
C PHE A 208 6.48 22.91 -6.45
N TYR A 209 6.01 21.82 -7.05
CA TYR A 209 6.11 20.50 -6.42
C TYR A 209 7.44 19.88 -6.80
N ILE A 210 8.15 19.30 -5.85
CA ILE A 210 9.38 18.52 -6.08
C ILE A 210 9.28 17.25 -5.25
N GLY A 211 9.50 16.10 -5.88
CA GLY A 211 9.53 14.82 -5.18
C GLY A 211 10.36 13.79 -5.92
N GLU A 212 10.92 12.86 -5.15
CA GLU A 212 11.72 11.74 -5.64
C GLU A 212 11.21 10.44 -5.03
N ALA A 213 11.31 9.37 -5.80
CA ALA A 213 10.99 8.01 -5.36
C ALA A 213 11.84 7.00 -6.12
N CYS A 214 12.12 5.88 -5.47
CA CYS A 214 12.92 4.80 -6.02
C CYS A 214 12.09 3.58 -6.39
N MET A 215 12.66 2.76 -7.28
CA MET A 215 12.14 1.42 -7.49
C MET A 215 12.26 0.61 -6.20
N PRO A 216 11.19 -0.09 -5.76
CA PRO A 216 11.23 -0.93 -4.55
C PRO A 216 12.44 -1.87 -4.55
N HIS A 217 13.11 -1.98 -3.40
CA HIS A 217 14.35 -2.75 -3.20
C HIS A 217 15.58 -2.30 -4.01
N MET A 218 15.49 -1.24 -4.81
CA MET A 218 16.56 -0.79 -5.72
C MET A 218 16.90 0.69 -5.59
N CYS A 219 16.70 1.29 -4.40
CA CYS A 219 16.89 2.72 -4.18
C CYS A 219 18.32 3.22 -4.39
N THR A 220 19.32 2.33 -4.41
CA THR A 220 20.72 2.66 -4.72
C THR A 220 21.07 2.49 -6.19
N GLU A 221 20.11 2.15 -7.05
CA GLU A 221 20.36 1.77 -8.44
C GLU A 221 19.39 2.41 -9.43
N ALA A 222 18.12 2.52 -9.03
CA ALA A 222 17.01 2.99 -9.83
C ALA A 222 16.10 3.98 -9.08
N GLU A 223 15.98 5.20 -9.62
CA GLU A 223 15.22 6.28 -8.99
C GLU A 223 14.68 7.29 -10.01
N ALA A 224 13.61 7.98 -9.65
CA ALA A 224 13.00 9.04 -10.43
C ALA A 224 12.74 10.30 -9.58
N LEU A 225 12.81 11.45 -10.25
CA LEU A 225 12.54 12.78 -9.73
C LEU A 225 11.49 13.44 -10.64
N ILE A 226 10.47 14.04 -10.02
CA ILE A 226 9.50 14.90 -10.67
C ILE A 226 9.56 16.30 -10.05
N ALA A 227 9.65 17.31 -10.89
CA ALA A 227 9.41 18.69 -10.52
C ALA A 227 8.29 19.28 -11.40
N ALA A 228 7.34 19.95 -10.78
CA ALA A 228 6.17 20.53 -11.44
C ALA A 228 6.02 22.00 -11.07
N ASP A 229 6.01 22.88 -12.08
CA ASP A 229 5.80 24.32 -11.93
C ASP A 229 4.31 24.65 -12.09
N ILE A 230 3.70 25.18 -11.04
CA ILE A 230 2.27 25.49 -11.03
C ILE A 230 1.91 26.65 -11.96
N SER A 231 2.79 27.64 -12.04
CA SER A 231 2.55 28.90 -12.73
C SER A 231 2.74 28.71 -14.22
N ALA A 232 3.81 27.99 -14.59
CA ALA A 232 4.09 27.66 -15.98
C ALA A 232 3.31 26.46 -16.48
N ARG A 233 2.70 25.65 -15.59
CA ARG A 233 2.06 24.36 -15.89
C ARG A 233 2.99 23.46 -16.68
N LYS A 234 4.20 23.25 -16.14
CA LYS A 234 5.28 22.47 -16.78
C LYS A 234 5.83 21.40 -15.86
N LEU A 235 6.20 20.28 -16.46
CA LEU A 235 6.88 19.18 -15.81
C LEU A 235 8.35 19.11 -16.21
N TYR A 236 9.13 18.60 -15.27
CA TYR A 236 10.55 18.33 -15.38
C TYR A 236 10.77 16.96 -14.73
N LEU A 237 11.13 15.98 -15.55
CA LEU A 237 11.27 14.58 -15.18
C LEU A 237 12.74 14.19 -15.32
N ALA A 238 13.30 13.60 -14.28
CA ALA A 238 14.57 12.92 -14.34
C ALA A 238 14.40 11.50 -13.82
N TRP A 239 15.09 10.53 -14.42
CA TRP A 239 15.16 9.20 -13.84
C TRP A 239 16.48 8.53 -14.20
N LYS A 240 16.91 7.65 -13.32
CA LYS A 240 18.13 6.87 -13.40
C LYS A 240 17.72 5.42 -13.43
N PRO A 241 17.70 4.75 -14.60
CA PRO A 241 17.47 3.31 -14.64
C PRO A 241 18.69 2.55 -14.11
N GLU A 242 18.50 1.31 -13.65
CA GLU A 242 19.58 0.40 -13.28
C GLU A 242 20.62 0.30 -14.40
N GLY A 243 21.90 0.42 -14.06
CA GLY A 243 23.02 0.28 -15.01
C GLY A 243 23.09 1.31 -16.15
N LYS A 244 22.15 2.27 -16.24
CA LYS A 244 22.08 3.29 -17.31
C LYS A 244 22.40 4.68 -16.78
N LYS A 245 22.60 5.65 -17.70
CA LYS A 245 22.77 7.07 -17.36
C LYS A 245 21.44 7.71 -16.99
N ILE A 246 21.51 8.83 -16.26
CA ILE A 246 20.35 9.70 -15.99
C ILE A 246 19.73 10.15 -17.32
N ILE A 247 18.41 10.04 -17.40
CA ILE A 247 17.60 10.53 -18.51
C ILE A 247 16.81 11.74 -18.00
N LEU A 248 16.77 12.80 -18.81
CA LEU A 248 16.10 14.06 -18.49
C LEU A 248 15.04 14.39 -19.55
N ARG A 249 13.89 14.87 -19.10
CA ARG A 249 12.85 15.45 -19.94
C ARG A 249 12.29 16.70 -19.26
N PRO A 250 12.26 17.88 -19.92
CA PRO A 250 12.95 18.21 -21.16
C PRO A 250 14.48 18.23 -20.97
N ALA A 251 15.24 18.62 -22.01
CA ALA A 251 16.68 18.82 -21.89
C ALA A 251 17.04 19.81 -20.76
N VAL A 252 18.11 19.54 -20.01
CA VAL A 252 18.50 20.25 -18.78
C VAL A 252 18.55 21.79 -18.90
N ARG A 253 18.93 22.31 -20.08
CA ARG A 253 18.99 23.77 -20.35
C ARG A 253 17.63 24.46 -20.27
N ARG A 254 16.53 23.71 -20.29
CA ARG A 254 15.16 24.22 -20.17
C ARG A 254 14.61 24.17 -18.74
N TRP A 255 15.37 23.61 -17.81
CA TRP A 255 14.94 23.49 -16.41
C TRP A 255 15.11 24.83 -15.70
N PRO A 256 14.09 25.31 -14.97
CA PRO A 256 14.18 26.54 -14.18
C PRO A 256 15.03 26.32 -12.93
N ALA A 257 15.47 27.41 -12.31
CA ALA A 257 16.40 27.36 -11.17
C ALA A 257 15.93 26.43 -10.02
N PRO A 258 14.65 26.41 -9.59
CA PRO A 258 14.20 25.48 -8.54
C PRO A 258 14.35 24.01 -8.94
N ALA A 259 13.95 23.65 -10.16
CA ALA A 259 14.07 22.28 -10.66
C ALA A 259 15.53 21.87 -10.90
N LEU A 260 16.39 22.80 -11.36
CA LEU A 260 17.83 22.55 -11.50
C LEU A 260 18.52 22.31 -10.16
N ALA A 261 18.12 23.04 -9.11
CA ALA A 261 18.67 22.85 -7.78
C ALA A 261 18.35 21.45 -7.26
N ALA A 262 17.07 21.03 -7.35
CA ALA A 262 16.65 19.69 -6.98
C ALA A 262 17.33 18.60 -7.82
N LEU A 263 17.43 18.80 -9.14
CA LEU A 263 18.15 17.87 -10.02
C LEU A 263 19.61 17.73 -9.60
N LYS A 264 20.29 18.83 -9.27
CA LYS A 264 21.70 18.80 -8.85
C LYS A 264 21.88 18.00 -7.57
N GLU A 265 21.02 18.22 -6.58
CA GLU A 265 21.01 17.49 -5.32
C GLU A 265 20.74 16.00 -5.54
N TRP A 266 19.63 15.68 -6.21
CA TRP A 266 19.25 14.31 -6.55
C TRP A 266 20.33 13.58 -7.36
N SER A 267 20.98 14.26 -8.31
CA SER A 267 22.00 13.63 -9.17
C SER A 267 23.35 13.41 -8.49
N ALA A 268 23.62 14.04 -7.35
CA ALA A 268 24.94 13.99 -6.70
C ALA A 268 25.30 12.60 -6.16
N LYS A 269 24.31 11.74 -5.91
CA LYS A 269 24.51 10.33 -5.49
C LYS A 269 24.83 9.39 -6.66
N TRP A 270 24.62 9.84 -7.90
CA TRP A 270 24.86 9.04 -9.09
C TRP A 270 26.25 9.39 -9.67
N PRO A 271 27.19 8.43 -9.71
CA PRO A 271 28.52 8.64 -10.26
C PRO A 271 28.52 8.85 -11.79
#